data_AF-A0A3B8L9X9-F1
#
_entry.id   AF-A0A3B8L9X9-F1
#
_cell.length_a   1.000
_cell.length_b   1.000
_cell.length_c   1.000
_cell.angle_alpha   90.00
_cell.angle_beta   90.00
_cell.angle_gamma   90.00
#
_symmetry.space_group_name_H-M   'P 1'
#
loop_
_entity.id
_entity.type
_entity.pdbx_description
1 polymer ?
#
loop_
_entity_poly.entity_id
_entity_poly.type
_entity_poly.pdbx_seq_one_letter_code
_entity_poly.pdbx_strand_id
1 'polypeptide(L)'
;MRSIVPRGYVCPATDKPLRIDGRLDDPAWKSAAWTRKFIDIEGTTKPRPRFTTRAKMLWDKHYFYIAADMIEPHVWGTLTKHDSVIFRDNDFEVFIDPDGDTHQYYEF
;
A
#
# COMPACT_ATOMS: atom_id res chain seq x y z
N MET A 1 23.71 18.23 0.02
CA MET A 1 22.71 17.15 -0.11
C MET A 1 21.41 17.75 -0.60
N ARG A 2 20.71 17.09 -1.54
CA ARG A 2 19.34 17.48 -1.91
C ARG A 2 18.42 17.05 -0.76
N SER A 3 17.64 17.97 -0.20
CA SER A 3 16.61 17.60 0.77
C SER A 3 15.56 16.76 0.04
N ILE A 4 15.37 15.51 0.46
CA ILE A 4 14.27 14.66 0.02
C ILE A 4 13.16 14.86 1.05
N VAL A 5 12.11 15.59 0.68
CA VAL A 5 10.90 15.68 1.49
C VAL A 5 9.98 14.54 1.05
N PRO A 6 9.73 13.52 1.91
CA PRO A 6 8.87 12.41 1.54
C PRO A 6 7.42 12.88 1.34
N ARG A 7 6.63 12.07 0.63
CA ARG A 7 5.19 12.31 0.56
C ARG A 7 4.59 12.03 1.94
N GLY A 8 3.78 12.97 2.45
CA GLY A 8 2.98 12.76 3.66
C GLY A 8 1.58 12.23 3.34
N TYR A 9 1.02 11.48 4.28
CA TYR A 9 -0.37 11.02 4.25
C TYR A 9 -0.95 11.12 5.66
N VAL A 10 -2.12 11.73 5.81
CA VAL A 10 -2.84 11.76 7.08
C VAL A 10 -3.69 10.51 7.17
N CYS A 11 -3.29 9.56 8.01
CA CYS A 11 -4.00 8.32 8.23
C CYS A 11 -5.07 8.48 9.33
N PRO A 12 -6.37 8.47 9.00
CA PRO A 12 -7.42 8.60 10.00
C PRO A 12 -7.49 7.36 10.88
N ALA A 13 -7.82 7.57 12.15
CA ALA A 13 -8.22 6.48 13.04
C ALA A 13 -9.65 6.02 12.74
N THR A 14 -9.96 4.78 13.09
CA THR A 14 -11.33 4.22 13.09
C THR A 14 -11.67 3.67 14.47
N ASP A 15 -12.93 3.79 14.87
CA ASP A 15 -13.40 3.36 16.19
C ASP A 15 -13.83 1.89 16.21
N LYS A 16 -13.98 1.28 15.01
CA LYS A 16 -14.41 -0.09 14.83
C LYS A 16 -13.46 -0.81 13.87
N PRO A 17 -13.18 -2.10 14.12
CA PRO A 17 -12.35 -2.88 13.22
C PRO A 17 -13.04 -3.05 11.88
N LEU A 18 -12.27 -2.96 10.80
CA LEU A 18 -12.77 -3.15 9.45
C LEU A 18 -12.89 -4.65 9.12
N ARG A 19 -13.91 -4.98 8.33
CA ARG A 19 -14.00 -6.29 7.69
C ARG A 19 -13.03 -6.36 6.52
N ILE A 20 -12.12 -7.32 6.54
CA ILE A 20 -11.11 -7.51 5.50
C ILE A 20 -11.56 -8.63 4.55
N ASP A 21 -12.25 -8.24 3.48
CA ASP A 21 -12.82 -9.15 2.48
C ASP A 21 -12.55 -8.71 1.03
N GLY A 22 -11.64 -7.75 0.85
CA GLY A 22 -11.30 -7.17 -0.45
C GLY A 22 -12.30 -6.13 -0.98
N ARG A 23 -13.37 -5.80 -0.24
CA ARG A 23 -14.35 -4.78 -0.63
C ARG A 23 -14.10 -3.47 0.12
N LEU A 24 -14.32 -2.36 -0.56
CA LEU A 24 -14.13 -1.00 -0.01
C LEU A 24 -15.46 -0.29 0.26
N ASP A 25 -16.51 -1.06 0.52
CA ASP A 25 -17.88 -0.58 0.80
C ASP A 25 -18.13 -0.32 2.29
N ASP A 26 -17.22 -0.74 3.18
CA ASP A 26 -17.26 -0.34 4.59
C ASP A 26 -17.27 1.20 4.72
N PRO A 27 -18.24 1.80 5.42
CA PRO A 27 -18.33 3.25 5.58
C PRO A 27 -17.09 3.92 6.15
N ALA A 28 -16.28 3.21 6.96
CA ALA A 28 -15.04 3.74 7.53
C ALA A 28 -14.08 4.22 6.44
N TRP A 29 -14.06 3.53 5.30
CA TRP A 29 -13.21 3.88 4.15
C TRP A 29 -13.53 5.23 3.49
N LYS A 30 -14.62 5.90 3.86
CA LYS A 30 -14.97 7.24 3.37
C LYS A 30 -14.21 8.35 4.09
N SER A 31 -13.67 8.10 5.29
CA SER A 31 -12.87 9.08 6.02
C SER A 31 -11.42 9.18 5.53
N ALA A 32 -10.93 8.13 4.88
CA ALA A 32 -9.59 8.07 4.31
C ALA A 32 -9.55 8.63 2.88
N ALA A 33 -8.67 9.60 2.65
CA ALA A 33 -8.38 10.10 1.31
C ALA A 33 -7.58 9.06 0.50
N TRP A 34 -7.68 9.10 -0.82
CA TRP A 34 -6.76 8.35 -1.66
C TRP A 34 -5.36 8.99 -1.62
N THR A 35 -4.31 8.17 -1.63
CA THR A 35 -2.97 8.63 -1.94
C THR A 35 -2.91 9.18 -3.36
N ARG A 36 -1.83 9.92 -3.65
CA ARG A 36 -1.48 10.19 -5.05
C ARG A 36 -1.21 8.86 -5.76
N LYS A 37 -1.48 8.83 -7.07
CA LYS A 37 -1.14 7.68 -7.91
C LYS A 37 0.33 7.30 -7.75
N PHE A 38 0.56 6.01 -7.73
CA PHE A 38 1.90 5.42 -7.68
C PHE A 38 2.63 5.77 -8.99
N ILE A 39 3.95 5.81 -8.90
CA ILE A 39 4.85 6.09 -10.01
C ILE A 39 5.88 4.97 -10.09
N ASP A 40 6.64 4.95 -11.16
CA ASP A 40 7.81 4.09 -11.25
C ASP A 40 8.80 4.40 -10.12
N ILE A 41 9.44 3.36 -9.56
CA ILE A 41 10.39 3.48 -8.45
C ILE A 41 11.65 4.25 -8.85
N GLU A 42 12.00 4.26 -10.14
CA GLU A 42 13.08 5.08 -10.69
C GLU A 42 12.63 6.55 -10.91
N GLY A 43 11.37 6.87 -10.63
CA GLY A 43 10.85 8.23 -10.63
C GLY A 43 10.60 8.77 -12.04
N THR A 44 11.06 10.01 -12.31
CA THR A 44 10.80 10.68 -13.59
C THR A 44 11.69 10.21 -14.74
N THR A 45 12.65 9.32 -14.48
CA THR A 45 13.48 8.71 -15.51
C THR A 45 12.71 7.68 -16.35
N LYS A 46 11.58 7.19 -15.82
CA LYS A 46 10.68 6.25 -16.46
C LYS A 46 9.30 6.89 -16.74
N PRO A 47 8.57 6.38 -17.75
CA PRO A 47 7.19 6.79 -17.95
C PRO A 47 6.34 6.43 -16.73
N ARG A 48 5.24 7.17 -16.52
CA ARG A 48 4.26 6.79 -15.50
C ARG A 48 3.65 5.41 -15.83
N PRO A 49 3.32 4.60 -14.81
CA PRO A 49 2.62 3.34 -15.02
C PRO A 49 1.36 3.52 -15.87
N ARG A 50 1.16 2.61 -16.83
CA ARG A 50 -0.02 2.61 -17.71
C ARG A 50 -1.32 2.47 -16.92
N PHE A 51 -1.32 1.57 -15.93
CA PHE A 51 -2.45 1.32 -15.06
C PHE A 51 -2.31 2.11 -13.77
N THR A 52 -3.46 2.58 -13.25
CA THR A 52 -3.47 3.35 -12.02
C THR A 52 -3.40 2.42 -10.83
N THR A 53 -2.45 2.69 -9.95
CA THR A 53 -2.40 2.15 -8.59
C THR A 53 -2.46 3.31 -7.60
N ARG A 54 -3.29 3.17 -6.58
CA ARG A 54 -3.40 4.10 -5.44
C ARG A 54 -3.79 3.32 -4.20
N ALA A 55 -3.57 3.91 -3.04
CA ALA A 55 -3.93 3.30 -1.77
C ALA A 55 -4.74 4.25 -0.90
N LYS A 56 -5.42 3.72 0.10
CA LYS A 56 -5.90 4.49 1.26
C LYS A 56 -5.72 3.65 2.50
N MET A 57 -5.48 4.32 3.61
CA MET A 57 -5.08 3.68 4.85
C MET A 57 -5.90 4.23 6.01
N LEU A 58 -6.17 3.36 6.98
CA LEU A 58 -6.82 3.62 8.27
C LEU A 58 -6.04 2.88 9.36
N TRP A 59 -6.27 3.22 10.63
CA TRP A 59 -5.71 2.46 11.75
C TRP A 59 -6.63 2.45 12.96
N ASP A 60 -6.47 1.44 13.81
CA ASP A 60 -7.05 1.41 15.16
C ASP A 60 -5.99 0.96 16.18
N LYS A 61 -6.42 0.67 17.42
CA LYS A 61 -5.50 0.26 18.50
C LYS A 61 -4.75 -1.06 18.23
N HIS A 62 -5.22 -1.87 17.30
CA HIS A 62 -4.72 -3.22 17.05
C HIS A 62 -4.17 -3.41 15.63
N TYR A 63 -4.71 -2.69 14.65
CA TYR A 63 -4.42 -2.93 13.24
C TYR A 63 -4.14 -1.66 12.46
N PHE A 64 -3.23 -1.81 11.49
CA PHE A 64 -3.06 -0.88 10.39
C PHE A 64 -3.73 -1.46 9.15
N TYR A 65 -4.71 -0.73 8.60
CA TYR A 65 -5.53 -1.16 7.49
C TYR A 65 -5.06 -0.50 6.20
N ILE A 66 -4.83 -1.30 5.17
CA ILE A 66 -4.35 -0.84 3.87
C ILE A 66 -5.29 -1.36 2.80
N ALA A 67 -5.79 -0.45 1.97
CA ALA A 67 -6.57 -0.76 0.78
C ALA A 67 -5.79 -0.29 -0.46
N ALA A 68 -5.41 -1.22 -1.32
CA ALA A 68 -4.85 -0.92 -2.64
C ALA A 68 -5.94 -1.06 -3.72
N ASP A 69 -6.05 -0.04 -4.57
CA ASP A 69 -6.90 -0.02 -5.76
C ASP A 69 -5.96 -0.01 -6.96
N MET A 70 -6.00 -1.11 -7.71
CA MET A 70 -5.08 -1.40 -8.81
C MET A 70 -5.83 -2.02 -9.99
N ILE A 71 -5.29 -1.82 -11.19
CA ILE A 71 -5.77 -2.47 -12.41
C ILE A 71 -4.62 -3.30 -12.96
N GLU A 72 -4.84 -4.61 -13.11
CA GLU A 72 -3.94 -5.52 -13.80
C GLU A 72 -4.78 -6.46 -14.67
N PRO A 73 -4.69 -6.40 -16.01
CA PRO A 73 -5.43 -7.29 -16.90
C PRO A 73 -4.95 -8.75 -16.86
N HIS A 74 -3.73 -9.02 -16.39
CA HIS A 74 -3.12 -10.35 -16.39
C HIS A 74 -2.66 -10.71 -14.98
N VAL A 75 -3.63 -11.00 -14.09
CA VAL A 75 -3.34 -11.42 -12.71
C VAL A 75 -3.11 -12.91 -12.62
N TRP A 76 -2.05 -13.33 -11.94
CA TRP A 76 -1.84 -14.71 -11.51
C TRP A 76 -1.26 -14.80 -10.09
N GLY A 77 -1.61 -15.88 -9.40
CA GLY A 77 -1.12 -16.25 -8.07
C GLY A 77 -0.89 -17.76 -8.03
N THR A 78 0.25 -18.17 -8.56
CA THR A 78 0.70 -19.55 -8.73
C THR A 78 1.52 -20.05 -7.54
N LEU A 79 2.13 -19.14 -6.78
CA LEU A 79 2.91 -19.45 -5.59
C LEU A 79 1.99 -19.79 -4.41
N THR A 80 2.19 -20.98 -3.81
CA THR A 80 1.33 -21.51 -2.74
C THR A 80 2.05 -21.71 -1.40
N LYS A 81 3.37 -21.52 -1.36
CA LYS A 81 4.17 -21.67 -0.14
C LYS A 81 4.47 -20.31 0.47
N HIS A 82 4.37 -20.25 1.79
CA HIS A 82 4.88 -19.14 2.59
C HIS A 82 6.37 -18.92 2.29
N ASP A 83 6.80 -17.67 2.23
CA ASP A 83 8.18 -17.24 1.90
C ASP A 83 8.70 -17.71 0.53
N SER A 84 7.79 -17.90 -0.43
CA SER A 84 8.18 -18.06 -1.84
C SER A 84 8.79 -16.77 -2.39
N VAL A 85 9.59 -16.88 -3.45
CA VAL A 85 10.14 -15.73 -4.17
C VAL A 85 9.00 -15.00 -4.91
N ILE A 86 8.36 -14.07 -4.21
CA ILE A 86 7.02 -13.55 -4.55
C ILE A 86 6.98 -12.67 -5.80
N PHE A 87 8.06 -11.93 -6.09
CA PHE A 87 8.16 -11.04 -7.26
C PHE A 87 8.04 -11.73 -8.64
N ARG A 88 7.92 -13.06 -8.66
CA ARG A 88 7.64 -13.85 -9.88
C ARG A 88 6.14 -13.89 -10.22
N ASP A 89 5.28 -13.60 -9.26
CA ASP A 89 3.84 -13.43 -9.42
C ASP A 89 3.45 -11.96 -9.26
N ASN A 90 2.17 -11.64 -9.51
CA ASN A 90 1.69 -10.30 -9.20
C ASN A 90 1.55 -10.13 -7.69
N ASP A 91 2.21 -9.11 -7.14
CA ASP A 91 2.16 -8.76 -5.73
C ASP A 91 1.96 -7.25 -5.51
N PHE A 92 1.63 -6.92 -4.27
CA PHE A 92 1.60 -5.57 -3.75
C PHE A 92 2.26 -5.60 -2.38
N GLU A 93 3.47 -5.04 -2.31
CA GLU A 93 4.30 -5.09 -1.11
C GLU A 93 4.08 -3.86 -0.23
N VAL A 94 4.17 -4.07 1.09
CA VAL A 94 4.12 -2.99 2.08
C VAL A 94 5.38 -3.00 2.91
N PHE A 95 6.05 -1.85 2.93
CA PHE A 95 7.26 -1.61 3.71
C PHE A 95 6.93 -0.67 4.87
N ILE A 96 7.17 -1.10 6.11
CA ILE A 96 6.85 -0.32 7.32
C ILE A 96 8.07 -0.23 8.21
N ASP A 97 8.46 0.99 8.52
CA ASP A 97 9.38 1.34 9.60
C ASP A 97 8.53 2.00 10.72
N PRO A 98 8.22 1.28 11.82
CA PRO A 98 7.30 1.76 12.84
C PRO A 98 7.85 2.89 13.71
N ASP A 99 9.18 2.98 13.89
CA ASP A 99 9.81 4.01 14.72
C ASP A 99 10.41 5.16 13.89
N GLY A 100 10.53 4.97 12.57
CA GLY A 100 10.90 6.01 11.62
C GLY A 100 12.39 6.33 11.62
N ASP A 101 13.23 5.44 12.15
CA ASP A 101 14.68 5.61 12.23
C ASP A 101 15.43 5.21 10.95
N THR A 102 14.70 4.72 9.94
CA THR A 102 15.14 4.21 8.63
C THR A 102 15.91 2.89 8.65
N HIS A 103 15.88 2.17 9.76
CA HIS A 103 16.47 0.85 9.93
C HIS A 103 15.38 -0.16 10.32
N GLN A 104 15.71 -1.46 10.27
CA GLN A 104 14.87 -2.56 10.80
C GLN A 104 13.40 -2.53 10.34
N TYR A 105 13.18 -2.12 9.09
CA TYR A 105 11.84 -2.09 8.51
C TYR A 105 11.32 -3.52 8.26
N TYR A 106 10.01 -3.65 8.17
CA TYR A 106 9.31 -4.90 7.86
C TYR A 106 8.74 -4.86 6.44
N GLU A 107 8.76 -6.03 5.80
CA GLU A 107 8.17 -6.29 4.48
C GLU A 107 6.98 -7.23 4.65
N PHE A 108 5.90 -6.95 3.94
CA PHE A 108 4.66 -7.74 3.91
C PHE A 108 4.15 -7.90 2.49
#